data_AF-A0A432HWR6-F1
#
_entry.id   AF-A0A432HWR6-F1
#
_cell.length_a   1.000
_cell.length_b   1.000
_cell.length_c   1.000
_cell.angle_alpha   90.00
_cell.angle_beta   90.00
_cell.angle_gamma   90.00
#
_symmetry.space_group_name_H-M   'P 1'
#
loop_
_entity.id
_entity.type
_entity.pdbx_description
1 polymer ?
#
loop_
_entity_poly.entity_id
_entity_poly.type
_entity_poly.pdbx_seq_one_letter_code
_entity_poly.pdbx_strand_id
1 'polypeptide(L)'
;MARGWRVTFVAPNSDIAASVVEKVGAGFVGVNRSRTGGFGWLTFGRSLKRTLPATLAGGDFDVALVGWQGVAGSHRALRASATPWLLVDRGPPVFSSILGRLQRWEYKRAWGLTASSSGCVVKSEALADWARAKTNCPEPMTLMPAGVDLERFQVGEGSGSSTIIYHGRLDSERNVSLLVDIGDELVARENELKMHLIGAGNAWDSLAKSARDRDWLMLSAAVSPEEIP
;
A
#
# COMPACT_ATOMS: atom_id res chain seq x y z
N MET A 1 22.71 22.00 -16.65
CA MET A 1 22.58 21.11 -15.47
C MET A 1 21.20 20.48 -15.52
N ALA A 2 21.10 19.15 -15.57
CA ALA A 2 19.81 18.48 -15.55
C ALA A 2 19.12 18.78 -14.20
N ARG A 3 17.96 19.44 -14.26
CA ARG A 3 17.06 19.60 -13.11
C ARG A 3 16.51 18.22 -12.78
N GLY A 4 16.90 17.65 -11.65
CA GLY A 4 16.40 16.33 -11.26
C GLY A 4 16.95 15.88 -9.91
N TRP A 5 16.15 15.08 -9.22
CA TRP A 5 16.56 14.41 -7.99
C TRP A 5 17.34 13.14 -8.33
N ARG A 6 18.46 12.89 -7.67
CA ARG A 6 19.16 11.60 -7.74
C ARG A 6 18.50 10.65 -6.75
N VAL A 7 17.80 9.64 -7.26
CA VAL A 7 17.03 8.72 -6.41
C VAL A 7 17.75 7.38 -6.30
N THR A 8 17.82 6.83 -5.08
CA THR A 8 18.25 5.45 -4.83
C THR A 8 17.18 4.73 -4.03
N PHE A 9 16.72 3.59 -4.54
CA PHE A 9 15.75 2.74 -3.86
C PHE A 9 16.47 1.69 -3.03
N VAL A 10 16.10 1.57 -1.75
CA VAL A 10 16.51 0.45 -0.89
C VAL A 10 15.27 -0.39 -0.60
N ALA A 11 15.12 -1.50 -1.31
CA ALA A 11 13.87 -2.27 -1.30
C ALA A 11 14.11 -3.78 -1.38
N PRO A 12 13.12 -4.61 -0.99
CA PRO A 12 13.22 -6.05 -1.12
C PRO A 12 13.56 -6.49 -2.54
N ASN A 13 14.49 -7.44 -2.67
CA ASN A 13 14.78 -8.06 -3.96
C ASN A 13 13.55 -8.78 -4.52
N SER A 14 13.30 -8.55 -5.80
CA SER A 14 12.38 -9.32 -6.63
C SER A 14 12.93 -9.39 -8.06
N ASP A 15 12.42 -10.33 -8.85
CA ASP A 15 12.91 -10.60 -10.20
C ASP A 15 12.82 -9.38 -11.13
N ILE A 16 11.98 -8.40 -10.80
CA ILE A 16 11.75 -7.18 -11.59
C ILE A 16 12.19 -5.89 -10.87
N ALA A 17 12.55 -5.92 -9.59
CA ALA A 17 12.74 -4.69 -8.82
C ALA A 17 13.86 -3.81 -9.36
N ALA A 18 15.04 -4.40 -9.64
CA ALA A 18 16.19 -3.66 -10.15
C ALA A 18 15.90 -3.08 -11.54
N SER A 19 15.35 -3.88 -12.45
CA SER A 19 15.08 -3.46 -13.84
C SER A 19 14.04 -2.35 -13.93
N VAL A 20 13.02 -2.34 -13.07
CA VAL A 20 12.03 -1.25 -13.01
C VAL A 20 12.67 0.05 -12.51
N VAL A 21 13.54 -0.03 -11.51
CA VAL A 21 14.22 1.14 -10.94
C VAL A 21 15.27 1.71 -11.91
N GLU A 22 16.00 0.85 -12.60
CA GLU A 22 16.97 1.25 -13.63
C GLU A 22 16.31 1.93 -14.83
N LYS A 23 15.12 1.49 -15.24
CA LYS A 23 14.33 2.13 -16.33
C LYS A 23 14.02 3.59 -16.06
N VAL A 24 13.89 3.99 -14.80
CA VAL A 24 13.65 5.40 -14.40
C VAL A 24 14.94 6.14 -14.05
N GLY A 25 16.12 5.56 -14.34
CA GLY A 25 17.43 6.17 -14.11
C GLY A 25 17.80 6.30 -12.62
N ALA A 26 17.18 5.51 -11.74
CA ALA A 26 17.44 5.53 -10.30
C ALA A 26 18.39 4.40 -9.89
N GLY A 27 19.12 4.60 -8.78
CA GLY A 27 19.94 3.56 -8.17
C GLY A 27 19.11 2.53 -7.43
N PHE A 28 19.59 1.29 -7.32
CA PHE A 28 18.91 0.22 -6.60
C PHE A 28 19.86 -0.49 -5.63
N VAL A 29 19.40 -0.68 -4.39
CA VAL A 29 20.05 -1.47 -3.36
C VAL A 29 19.08 -2.53 -2.86
N GLY A 30 19.36 -3.77 -3.25
CA GLY A 30 18.57 -4.93 -2.87
C GLY A 30 18.72 -5.32 -1.40
N VAL A 31 17.60 -5.57 -0.73
CA VAL A 31 17.58 -6.15 0.62
C VAL A 31 16.72 -7.40 0.72
N ASN A 32 16.94 -8.20 1.75
CA ASN A 32 16.21 -9.44 1.96
C ASN A 32 14.91 -9.21 2.73
N ARG A 33 13.83 -9.89 2.31
CA ARG A 33 12.54 -9.95 3.00
C ARG A 33 11.99 -11.36 2.88
N SER A 34 11.58 -11.96 4.00
CA SER A 34 10.89 -13.23 4.00
C SER A 34 9.54 -13.12 3.30
N ARG A 35 9.21 -14.13 2.48
CA ARG A 35 7.90 -14.30 1.85
C ARG A 35 6.89 -14.97 2.79
N THR A 36 7.34 -15.50 3.93
CA THR A 36 6.47 -16.10 4.95
C THR A 36 5.60 -15.02 5.60
N GLY A 37 4.29 -15.26 5.61
CA GLY A 37 3.31 -14.36 6.21
C GLY A 37 3.67 -13.99 7.66
N GLY A 38 3.58 -12.70 7.99
CA GLY A 38 3.81 -12.18 9.35
C GLY A 38 5.27 -11.91 9.74
N PHE A 39 6.27 -12.49 9.06
CA PHE A 39 7.71 -12.31 9.39
C PHE A 39 8.49 -11.42 8.41
N GLY A 40 7.87 -11.03 7.30
CA GLY A 40 8.53 -10.20 6.28
C GLY A 40 9.11 -8.90 6.83
N TRP A 41 8.38 -8.20 7.71
CA TRP A 41 8.85 -6.92 8.28
C TRP A 41 10.09 -7.06 9.18
N LEU A 42 10.20 -8.16 9.94
CA LEU A 42 11.36 -8.45 10.80
C LEU A 42 12.62 -8.66 9.98
N THR A 43 12.52 -9.53 8.97
CA THR A 43 13.65 -9.87 8.10
C THR A 43 14.07 -8.69 7.23
N PHE A 44 13.10 -7.91 6.75
CA PHE A 44 13.33 -6.64 6.07
C PHE A 44 14.09 -5.65 6.97
N GLY A 45 13.61 -5.41 8.19
CA GLY A 45 14.29 -4.52 9.14
C GLY A 45 15.72 -4.97 9.48
N ARG A 46 15.94 -6.28 9.67
CA ARG A 46 17.29 -6.82 9.89
C ARG A 46 18.21 -6.60 8.68
N SER A 47 17.69 -6.81 7.46
CA SER A 47 18.48 -6.60 6.26
C SER A 47 18.83 -5.12 6.07
N LEU A 48 17.89 -4.20 6.29
CA LEU A 48 18.16 -2.76 6.27
C LEU A 48 19.25 -2.38 7.28
N LYS A 49 19.17 -2.88 8.51
CA LYS A 49 20.16 -2.58 9.56
C LYS A 49 21.60 -2.96 9.14
N ARG A 50 21.75 -4.02 8.33
CA ARG A 50 23.05 -4.48 7.82
C ARG A 50 23.52 -3.68 6.62
N THR A 51 22.63 -3.39 5.67
CA THR A 51 22.99 -2.82 4.37
C THR A 51 23.06 -1.29 4.39
N LEU A 52 22.12 -0.63 5.07
CA LEU A 52 21.94 0.81 5.01
C LEU A 52 23.17 1.63 5.47
N PRO A 53 23.94 1.24 6.51
CA PRO A 53 25.14 1.99 6.89
C PRO A 53 26.17 2.11 5.76
N ALA A 54 26.42 1.02 5.02
CA ALA A 54 27.34 1.03 3.89
C ALA A 54 26.80 1.85 2.72
N THR A 55 25.49 1.79 2.47
CA THR A 55 24.82 2.63 1.46
C THR A 55 24.98 4.10 1.78
N LEU A 56 24.68 4.51 3.03
CA LEU A 56 24.80 5.91 3.48
C LEU A 56 26.25 6.40 3.49
N ALA A 57 27.24 5.54 3.78
CA ALA A 57 28.65 5.92 3.72
C ALA A 57 29.18 6.05 2.29
N GLY A 58 28.63 5.27 1.34
CA GLY A 58 29.04 5.27 -0.06
C GLY A 58 28.35 6.32 -0.93
N GLY A 59 27.38 7.06 -0.39
CA GLY A 59 26.61 8.05 -1.12
C GLY A 59 26.40 9.33 -0.33
N ASP A 60 26.21 10.43 -1.04
CA ASP A 60 25.81 11.71 -0.46
C ASP A 60 24.29 11.85 -0.63
N PHE A 61 23.56 11.78 0.47
CA PHE A 61 22.09 11.78 0.49
C PHE A 61 21.57 12.98 1.29
N ASP A 62 20.84 13.87 0.62
CA ASP A 62 20.23 15.04 1.25
C ASP A 62 19.04 14.67 2.16
N VAL A 63 18.29 13.63 1.80
CA VAL A 63 17.10 13.20 2.52
C VAL A 63 16.77 11.72 2.23
N ALA A 64 16.21 11.02 3.22
CA ALA A 64 15.67 9.68 3.06
C ALA A 64 14.15 9.64 3.28
N LEU A 65 13.42 8.91 2.42
CA LEU A 65 12.00 8.61 2.58
C LEU A 65 11.83 7.17 3.07
N VAL A 66 11.29 6.99 4.26
CA VAL A 66 11.25 5.69 4.94
C VAL A 66 9.83 5.22 5.12
N GLY A 67 9.43 4.20 4.34
CA GLY A 67 8.16 3.51 4.58
C GLY A 67 8.10 2.91 5.99
N TRP A 68 6.93 2.95 6.65
CA TRP A 68 6.80 2.51 8.05
C TRP A 68 7.41 1.12 8.34
N GLN A 69 7.35 0.19 7.38
CA GLN A 69 7.91 -1.17 7.49
C GLN A 69 9.44 -1.19 7.63
N GLY A 70 10.12 -0.14 7.17
CA GLY A 70 11.58 -0.01 7.18
C GLY A 70 12.12 0.77 8.38
N VAL A 71 11.27 1.45 9.15
CA VAL A 71 11.70 2.36 10.23
C VAL A 71 12.58 1.66 11.25
N ALA A 72 12.14 0.50 11.76
CA ALA A 72 12.88 -0.24 12.78
C ALA A 72 14.28 -0.67 12.33
N GLY A 73 14.48 -0.86 11.02
CA GLY A 73 15.77 -1.24 10.44
C GLY A 73 16.66 -0.07 10.03
N SER A 74 16.11 1.13 9.88
CA SER A 74 16.80 2.27 9.25
C SER A 74 17.11 3.41 10.21
N HIS A 75 16.24 3.67 11.20
CA HIS A 75 16.28 4.91 11.99
C HIS A 75 17.63 5.18 12.68
N ARG A 76 18.33 4.13 13.15
CA ARG A 76 19.64 4.29 13.81
C ARG A 76 20.75 4.68 12.83
N ALA A 77 20.75 4.08 11.65
CA ALA A 77 21.76 4.37 10.64
C ALA A 77 21.60 5.80 10.11
N LEU A 78 20.36 6.22 9.84
CA LEU A 78 20.03 7.58 9.41
C LEU A 78 20.41 8.63 10.46
N ARG A 79 20.15 8.34 11.75
CA ARG A 79 20.60 9.21 12.84
C ARG A 79 22.13 9.28 12.93
N ALA A 80 22.83 8.15 12.76
CA ALA A 80 24.28 8.10 12.85
C ALA A 80 24.97 8.80 11.68
N SER A 81 24.37 8.78 10.48
CA SER A 81 24.87 9.51 9.31
C SER A 81 24.44 10.98 9.26
N ALA A 82 23.64 11.44 10.23
CA ALA A 82 22.99 12.75 10.23
C ALA A 82 22.17 13.06 8.97
N THR A 83 21.69 12.02 8.26
CA THR A 83 20.84 12.17 7.07
C THR A 83 19.40 12.48 7.50
N PRO A 84 18.83 13.64 7.13
CA PRO A 84 17.42 13.95 7.36
C PRO A 84 16.53 12.85 6.79
N TRP A 85 15.46 12.50 7.48
CA TRP A 85 14.56 11.47 6.97
C TRP A 85 13.12 11.72 7.36
N LEU A 86 12.21 11.34 6.49
CA LEU A 86 10.78 11.45 6.68
C LEU A 86 10.16 10.06 6.74
N LEU A 87 9.24 9.87 7.69
CA LEU A 87 8.35 8.72 7.66
C LEU A 87 7.42 8.86 6.45
N VAL A 88 7.25 7.80 5.67
CA VAL A 88 6.19 7.70 4.66
C VAL A 88 5.19 6.66 5.09
N ASP A 89 3.94 7.08 5.32
CA ASP A 89 2.85 6.20 5.70
C ASP A 89 1.68 6.24 4.72
N ARG A 90 1.27 5.05 4.28
CA ARG A 90 0.13 4.83 3.38
C ARG A 90 -1.06 4.17 4.10
N GLY A 91 -0.98 4.05 5.42
CA GLY A 91 -2.04 3.59 6.29
C GLY A 91 -1.71 2.30 7.05
N PRO A 92 -2.46 2.03 8.12
CA PRO A 92 -2.26 0.85 8.95
C PRO A 92 -2.52 -0.46 8.18
N PRO A 93 -1.92 -1.58 8.62
CA PRO A 93 -2.27 -2.90 8.12
C PRO A 93 -3.75 -3.22 8.40
N VAL A 94 -4.44 -3.84 7.43
CA VAL A 94 -5.90 -4.06 7.45
C VAL A 94 -6.28 -5.46 7.98
N PHE A 95 -5.32 -6.29 8.40
CA PHE A 95 -5.60 -7.69 8.75
C PHE A 95 -6.16 -7.86 10.17
N SER A 96 -7.20 -8.68 10.31
CA SER A 96 -7.88 -9.01 11.58
C SER A 96 -7.28 -10.23 12.30
N SER A 97 -6.42 -11.00 11.63
CA SER A 97 -5.80 -12.22 12.18
C SER A 97 -4.79 -11.94 13.31
N ILE A 98 -4.36 -12.99 14.03
CA ILE A 98 -3.29 -12.90 15.05
C ILE A 98 -2.02 -12.26 14.44
N LEU A 99 -1.68 -12.62 13.21
CA LEU A 99 -0.58 -11.99 12.46
C LEU A 99 -0.86 -10.51 12.16
N GLY A 100 -2.11 -10.14 11.90
CA GLY A 100 -2.56 -8.76 11.80
C GLY A 100 -2.38 -7.96 13.08
N ARG A 101 -2.63 -8.57 14.25
CA ARG A 101 -2.35 -7.94 15.55
C ARG A 101 -0.86 -7.67 15.76
N LEU A 102 0.02 -8.60 15.37
CA LEU A 102 1.47 -8.40 15.42
C LEU A 102 1.93 -7.27 14.47
N GLN A 103 1.39 -7.22 13.25
CA GLN A 103 1.67 -6.12 12.32
C GLN A 103 1.18 -4.78 12.87
N ARG A 104 0.04 -4.75 13.56
CA ARG A 104 -0.47 -3.54 14.22
C ARG A 104 0.44 -3.07 15.36
N TRP A 105 1.01 -4.00 16.12
CA TRP A 105 2.02 -3.67 17.12
C TRP A 105 3.27 -3.07 16.47
N GLU A 106 3.80 -3.70 15.42
CA GLU A 106 4.98 -3.16 14.72
C GLU A 106 4.69 -1.80 14.09
N TYR A 107 3.50 -1.61 13.55
CA TYR A 107 3.09 -0.32 13.00
C TYR A 107 3.11 0.79 14.07
N LYS A 108 2.53 0.54 15.26
CA LYS A 108 2.62 1.48 16.39
C LYS A 108 4.06 1.71 16.84
N ARG A 109 4.87 0.63 16.87
CA ARG A 109 6.29 0.72 17.21
C ARG A 109 7.06 1.58 16.20
N ALA A 110 6.80 1.43 14.91
CA ALA A 110 7.41 2.24 13.86
C ALA A 110 7.14 3.72 14.10
N TRP A 111 5.89 4.10 14.37
CA TRP A 111 5.56 5.49 14.76
C TRP A 111 6.32 5.95 16.02
N GLY A 112 6.43 5.11 17.06
CA GLY A 112 7.21 5.44 18.25
C GLY A 112 8.72 5.68 17.98
N LEU A 113 9.27 5.07 16.92
CA LEU A 113 10.67 5.24 16.52
C LEU A 113 10.90 6.47 15.62
N THR A 114 9.84 7.19 15.24
CA THR A 114 9.92 8.35 14.33
C THR A 114 10.15 9.68 15.04
N ALA A 115 10.30 9.66 16.37
CA ALA A 115 10.64 10.86 17.15
C ALA A 115 11.95 11.53 16.70
N SER A 116 12.86 10.78 16.07
CA SER A 116 14.12 11.30 15.52
C SER A 116 14.06 11.57 14.01
N SER A 117 12.87 11.57 13.41
CA SER A 117 12.68 11.94 12.01
C SER A 117 12.53 13.45 11.87
N SER A 118 12.74 13.94 10.67
CA SER A 118 12.56 15.35 10.31
C SER A 118 11.11 15.70 9.96
N GLY A 119 10.18 14.76 10.11
CA GLY A 119 8.77 14.94 9.75
C GLY A 119 8.15 13.66 9.17
N CYS A 120 6.92 13.78 8.69
CA CYS A 120 6.21 12.65 8.07
C CYS A 120 5.38 13.05 6.85
N VAL A 121 5.12 12.04 6.01
CA VAL A 121 4.34 12.13 4.79
C VAL A 121 3.22 11.11 4.87
N VAL A 122 1.97 11.57 4.83
CA VAL A 122 0.78 10.72 4.95
C VAL A 122 -0.14 10.89 3.74
N LYS A 123 -0.97 9.89 3.44
CA LYS A 123 -1.81 9.91 2.22
C LYS A 123 -3.07 10.78 2.29
N SER A 124 -3.56 11.11 3.47
CA SER A 124 -4.86 11.77 3.66
C SER A 124 -4.97 12.43 5.04
N GLU A 125 -5.86 13.41 5.17
CA GLU A 125 -6.13 14.08 6.45
C GLU A 125 -6.65 13.10 7.50
N ALA A 126 -7.51 12.14 7.12
CA ALA A 126 -7.97 11.12 8.06
C ALA A 126 -6.82 10.29 8.67
N LEU A 127 -5.74 10.05 7.92
CA LEU A 127 -4.55 9.38 8.45
C LEU A 127 -3.71 10.34 9.31
N ALA A 128 -3.62 11.61 8.91
CA ALA A 128 -2.99 12.67 9.69
C ALA A 128 -3.62 12.78 11.09
N ASP A 129 -4.94 12.93 11.16
CA ASP A 129 -5.70 13.05 12.39
C ASP A 129 -5.56 11.81 13.26
N TRP A 130 -5.65 10.63 12.65
CA TRP A 130 -5.41 9.38 13.36
C TRP A 130 -3.99 9.33 13.96
N ALA A 131 -2.97 9.73 13.20
CA ALA A 131 -1.59 9.71 13.67
C ALA A 131 -1.38 10.70 14.82
N ARG A 132 -1.83 11.95 14.66
CA ARG A 132 -1.78 12.97 15.73
C ARG A 132 -2.49 12.51 17.01
N ALA A 133 -3.63 11.83 16.87
CA ALA A 133 -4.42 11.38 18.02
C ALA A 133 -3.89 10.09 18.68
N LYS A 134 -3.16 9.24 17.95
CA LYS A 134 -2.85 7.86 18.40
C LYS A 134 -1.36 7.54 18.46
N THR A 135 -0.49 8.42 17.99
CA THR A 135 0.95 8.19 17.91
C THR A 135 1.75 9.43 18.29
N ASN A 136 3.07 9.27 18.49
CA ASN A 136 4.00 10.39 18.66
C ASN A 136 4.43 10.88 17.27
N CYS A 137 3.46 11.42 16.54
CA CYS A 137 3.64 11.86 15.17
C CYS A 137 4.67 13.01 15.07
N PRO A 138 5.70 12.90 14.21
CA PRO A 138 6.69 13.96 14.04
C PRO A 138 6.15 15.05 13.12
N GLU A 139 6.39 16.30 13.50
CA GLU A 139 6.14 17.49 12.67
C GLU A 139 7.45 17.97 12.01
N PRO A 140 7.39 18.60 10.83
CA PRO A 140 6.19 18.86 10.03
C PRO A 140 5.60 17.61 9.35
N MET A 141 4.28 17.62 9.19
CA MET A 141 3.53 16.65 8.40
C MET A 141 3.09 17.21 7.04
N THR A 142 3.24 16.42 5.97
CA THR A 142 2.76 16.72 4.62
C THR A 142 1.80 15.67 4.09
N LEU A 143 0.78 16.10 3.37
CA LEU A 143 -0.11 15.21 2.63
C LEU A 143 0.46 14.90 1.24
N MET A 144 0.57 13.60 0.91
CA MET A 144 0.95 13.13 -0.41
C MET A 144 0.02 11.98 -0.83
N PRO A 145 -1.16 12.31 -1.41
CA PRO A 145 -2.06 11.31 -1.95
C PRO A 145 -1.42 10.56 -3.14
N ALA A 146 -1.99 9.41 -3.49
CA ALA A 146 -1.59 8.75 -4.73
C ALA A 146 -2.03 9.60 -5.93
N GLY A 147 -1.17 9.72 -6.93
CA GLY A 147 -1.56 10.28 -8.23
C GLY A 147 -2.43 9.30 -9.03
N VAL A 148 -3.12 9.83 -10.04
CA VAL A 148 -3.85 9.08 -11.05
C VAL A 148 -3.32 9.48 -12.42
N ASP A 149 -3.20 8.52 -13.33
CA ASP A 149 -2.81 8.76 -14.71
C ASP A 149 -4.05 9.20 -15.50
N LEU A 150 -4.13 10.49 -15.84
CA LEU A 150 -5.27 11.08 -16.53
C LEU A 150 -5.32 10.74 -18.02
N GLU A 151 -4.20 10.37 -18.62
CA GLU A 151 -4.19 9.90 -20.01
C GLU A 151 -4.82 8.51 -20.11
N ARG A 152 -4.60 7.71 -19.07
CA ARG A 152 -5.14 6.36 -18.97
C ARG A 152 -6.57 6.30 -18.45
N PHE A 153 -6.92 7.07 -17.42
CA PHE A 153 -8.26 7.08 -16.83
C PHE A 153 -9.06 8.25 -17.39
N GLN A 154 -9.84 7.96 -18.43
CA GLN A 154 -10.71 8.93 -19.09
C GLN A 154 -12.18 8.59 -18.85
N VAL A 155 -13.05 9.60 -19.03
CA VAL A 155 -14.49 9.40 -18.97
C VAL A 155 -14.92 8.60 -20.20
N GLY A 156 -15.44 7.39 -19.98
CA GLY A 156 -16.03 6.55 -21.02
C GLY A 156 -17.52 6.79 -21.22
N GLU A 157 -18.09 6.17 -22.24
CA GLU A 157 -19.55 6.12 -22.43
C GLU A 157 -20.19 5.18 -21.41
N GLY A 158 -21.32 5.58 -20.82
CA GLY A 158 -22.04 4.73 -19.89
C GLY A 158 -22.73 3.55 -20.59
N SER A 159 -22.81 2.40 -19.93
CA SER A 159 -23.39 1.17 -20.50
C SER A 159 -24.90 1.19 -20.71
N GLY A 160 -25.60 2.31 -20.43
CA GLY A 160 -27.06 2.44 -20.48
C GLY A 160 -27.83 1.67 -19.39
N SER A 161 -27.23 0.62 -18.80
CA SER A 161 -27.73 -0.10 -17.63
C SER A 161 -27.07 0.36 -16.32
N SER A 162 -27.78 0.24 -15.20
CA SER A 162 -27.22 0.44 -13.86
C SER A 162 -26.22 -0.68 -13.53
N THR A 163 -24.94 -0.40 -13.75
CA THR A 163 -23.84 -1.35 -13.53
C THR A 163 -22.95 -0.87 -12.37
N ILE A 164 -22.72 -1.74 -11.39
CA ILE A 164 -21.76 -1.52 -10.30
C ILE A 164 -20.52 -2.36 -10.56
N ILE A 165 -19.36 -1.71 -10.65
CA ILE A 165 -18.07 -2.40 -10.83
C ILE A 165 -17.23 -2.22 -9.57
N TYR A 166 -16.82 -3.32 -8.96
CA TYR A 166 -15.78 -3.35 -7.93
C TYR A 166 -14.54 -4.00 -8.52
N HIS A 167 -13.46 -3.24 -8.61
CA HIS A 167 -12.14 -3.76 -8.95
C HIS A 167 -11.19 -3.61 -7.77
N GLY A 168 -10.68 -4.73 -7.26
CA GLY A 168 -9.72 -4.73 -6.18
C GLY A 168 -9.54 -6.08 -5.49
N ARG A 169 -8.85 -6.07 -4.35
CA ARG A 169 -8.71 -7.28 -3.52
C ARG A 169 -10.08 -7.72 -2.99
N LEU A 170 -10.38 -9.01 -3.14
CA LEU A 170 -11.62 -9.64 -2.66
C LEU A 170 -11.36 -10.29 -1.29
N ASP A 171 -10.90 -9.47 -0.34
CA ASP A 171 -10.60 -9.91 1.01
C ASP A 171 -11.76 -9.52 1.95
N SER A 172 -12.16 -10.41 2.86
CA SER A 172 -13.26 -10.22 3.82
C SER A 172 -13.10 -8.97 4.68
N GLU A 173 -11.85 -8.58 4.98
CA GLU A 173 -11.51 -7.38 5.74
C GLU A 173 -11.86 -6.08 5.01
N ARG A 174 -12.13 -6.14 3.70
CA ARG A 174 -12.65 -5.02 2.90
C ARG A 174 -14.17 -4.99 2.84
N ASN A 175 -14.84 -5.95 3.50
CA ASN A 175 -16.28 -6.09 3.57
C ASN A 175 -16.94 -6.11 2.18
N VAL A 176 -16.31 -6.76 1.20
CA VAL A 176 -16.82 -6.81 -0.19
C VAL A 176 -18.19 -7.50 -0.27
N SER A 177 -18.48 -8.42 0.65
CA SER A 177 -19.81 -9.05 0.77
C SER A 177 -20.93 -8.04 1.00
N LEU A 178 -20.67 -6.90 1.64
CA LEU A 178 -21.67 -5.85 1.82
C LEU A 178 -22.17 -5.29 0.48
N LEU A 179 -21.35 -5.31 -0.58
CA LEU A 179 -21.81 -4.94 -1.92
C LEU A 179 -22.87 -5.93 -2.44
N VAL A 180 -22.71 -7.22 -2.13
CA VAL A 180 -23.70 -8.24 -2.48
C VAL A 180 -25.00 -7.99 -1.72
N ASP A 181 -24.92 -7.70 -0.42
CA ASP A 181 -26.11 -7.38 0.39
C ASP A 181 -26.84 -6.12 -0.12
N ILE A 182 -26.09 -5.10 -0.54
CA ILE A 182 -26.65 -3.90 -1.19
C ILE A 182 -27.35 -4.26 -2.51
N GLY A 183 -26.75 -5.14 -3.32
CA GLY A 183 -27.35 -5.59 -4.57
C GLY A 183 -28.64 -6.38 -4.36
N ASP A 184 -28.70 -7.25 -3.34
CA ASP A 184 -29.91 -7.97 -2.95
C ASP A 184 -31.05 -6.98 -2.63
N GLU A 185 -30.76 -5.93 -1.85
CA GLU A 185 -31.75 -4.91 -1.49
C GLU A 185 -32.22 -4.09 -2.71
N LEU A 186 -31.32 -3.76 -3.65
CA LEU A 186 -31.67 -3.03 -4.86
C LEU A 186 -32.59 -3.85 -5.77
N VAL A 187 -32.29 -5.13 -5.96
CA VAL A 187 -33.09 -6.05 -6.77
C VAL A 187 -34.44 -6.34 -6.11
N ALA A 188 -34.49 -6.48 -4.78
CA ALA A 188 -35.74 -6.63 -4.04
C ALA A 188 -36.69 -5.44 -4.20
N ARG A 189 -36.14 -4.26 -4.53
CA ARG A 189 -36.90 -3.03 -4.87
C ARG A 189 -37.15 -2.85 -6.36
N GLU A 190 -37.03 -3.93 -7.14
CA GLU A 190 -37.30 -3.97 -8.58
C GLU A 190 -36.37 -3.09 -9.43
N ASN A 191 -35.15 -2.78 -8.94
CA ASN A 191 -34.15 -2.10 -9.75
C ASN A 191 -33.43 -3.10 -10.66
N GLU A 192 -33.36 -2.82 -11.96
CA GLU A 192 -32.45 -3.52 -12.86
C GLU A 192 -31.00 -3.21 -12.47
N LEU A 193 -30.23 -4.23 -12.11
CA LEU A 193 -28.86 -4.10 -11.67
C LEU A 193 -27.97 -5.15 -12.35
N LYS A 194 -26.75 -4.75 -12.68
CA LYS A 194 -25.63 -5.66 -12.90
C LYS A 194 -24.51 -5.29 -11.93
N MET A 195 -23.91 -6.27 -11.28
CA MET A 195 -22.75 -6.07 -10.42
C MET A 195 -21.60 -6.95 -10.89
N HIS A 196 -20.41 -6.37 -11.02
CA HIS A 196 -19.20 -7.09 -11.40
C HIS A 196 -18.12 -6.92 -10.34
N LEU A 197 -17.78 -8.02 -9.65
CA LEU A 197 -16.68 -8.08 -8.70
C LEU A 197 -15.45 -8.68 -9.40
N ILE A 198 -14.37 -7.90 -9.49
CA ILE A 198 -13.16 -8.25 -10.23
C ILE A 198 -11.97 -8.25 -9.28
N GLY A 199 -11.29 -9.39 -9.16
CA GLY A 199 -10.04 -9.46 -8.41
C GLY A 199 -9.71 -10.84 -7.83
N ALA A 200 -8.97 -10.83 -6.72
CA ALA A 200 -8.59 -12.04 -5.99
C ALA A 200 -8.51 -11.76 -4.49
N GLY A 201 -8.80 -12.75 -3.66
CA GLY A 201 -8.69 -12.63 -2.21
C GLY A 201 -9.32 -13.77 -1.42
N ASN A 202 -9.23 -13.68 -0.10
CA ASN A 202 -9.67 -14.74 0.82
C ASN A 202 -11.20 -14.96 0.83
N ALA A 203 -11.99 -14.03 0.30
CA ALA A 203 -13.44 -14.14 0.22
C ALA A 203 -13.93 -14.77 -1.10
N TRP A 204 -13.03 -15.12 -2.03
CA TRP A 204 -13.36 -15.62 -3.37
C TRP A 204 -14.42 -16.73 -3.34
N ASP A 205 -14.20 -17.80 -2.60
CA ASP A 205 -15.10 -18.97 -2.60
C ASP A 205 -16.51 -18.61 -2.10
N SER A 206 -16.61 -17.69 -1.13
CA SER A 206 -17.90 -17.23 -0.61
C SER A 206 -18.64 -16.33 -1.62
N LEU A 207 -17.91 -15.46 -2.32
CA LEU A 207 -18.48 -14.61 -3.37
C LEU A 207 -18.87 -15.45 -4.60
N ALA A 208 -18.08 -16.46 -4.95
CA ALA A 208 -18.36 -17.36 -6.05
C ALA A 208 -19.62 -18.20 -5.79
N LYS A 209 -19.82 -18.66 -4.55
CA LYS A 209 -21.09 -19.26 -4.12
C LYS A 209 -22.25 -18.29 -4.32
N SER A 210 -22.11 -17.06 -3.82
CA SER A 210 -23.16 -16.04 -3.89
C SER A 210 -23.56 -15.68 -5.32
N ALA A 211 -22.59 -15.63 -6.24
CA ALA A 211 -22.80 -15.33 -7.66
C ALA A 211 -23.55 -16.44 -8.41
N ARG A 212 -23.46 -17.71 -7.97
CA ARG A 212 -24.21 -18.81 -8.61
C ARG A 212 -25.72 -18.69 -8.42
N ASP A 213 -26.14 -18.06 -7.34
CA ASP A 213 -27.56 -17.94 -6.97
C ASP A 213 -28.15 -16.59 -7.40
N ARG A 214 -27.38 -15.77 -8.15
CA ARG A 214 -27.74 -14.38 -8.49
C ARG A 214 -27.37 -14.05 -9.93
N ASP A 215 -28.36 -13.97 -10.80
CA ASP A 215 -28.16 -13.64 -12.22
C ASP A 215 -27.60 -12.23 -12.44
N TRP A 216 -27.77 -11.33 -11.47
CA TRP A 216 -27.26 -9.95 -11.52
C TRP A 216 -25.81 -9.82 -11.05
N LEU A 217 -25.22 -10.85 -10.43
CA LEU A 217 -23.89 -10.80 -9.82
C LEU A 217 -22.85 -11.60 -10.62
N MET A 218 -21.85 -10.92 -11.15
CA MET A 218 -20.72 -11.50 -11.87
C MET A 218 -19.46 -11.43 -11.00
N LEU A 219 -18.66 -12.50 -11.05
CA LEU A 219 -17.37 -12.60 -10.39
C LEU A 219 -16.29 -12.97 -11.42
N SER A 220 -15.22 -12.19 -11.49
CA SER A 220 -14.08 -12.46 -12.35
C SER A 220 -12.77 -12.41 -11.59
N ALA A 221 -11.80 -13.21 -12.06
CA ALA A 221 -10.45 -13.21 -11.52
C ALA A 221 -9.79 -11.84 -11.74
N ALA A 222 -8.65 -11.62 -11.11
CA ALA A 222 -7.86 -10.42 -11.37
C ALA A 222 -7.48 -10.36 -12.86
N VAL A 223 -7.88 -9.28 -13.52
CA VAL A 223 -7.61 -9.00 -14.92
C VAL A 223 -6.53 -7.93 -15.07
N SER A 224 -5.96 -7.82 -16.27
CA SER A 224 -5.13 -6.66 -16.59
C SER A 224 -5.99 -5.40 -16.57
N PRO A 225 -5.42 -4.23 -16.26
CA PRO A 225 -6.24 -3.03 -16.14
C PRO A 225 -6.96 -2.61 -17.42
N GLU A 226 -6.46 -3.02 -18.58
CA GLU A 226 -7.04 -2.78 -19.90
C GLU A 226 -8.30 -3.62 -20.14
N GLU A 227 -8.53 -4.65 -19.32
CA GLU A 227 -9.68 -5.57 -19.39
C GLU A 227 -10.76 -5.25 -18.35
N ILE A 228 -10.59 -4.18 -17.56
CA ILE A 228 -11.63 -3.72 -16.62
C ILE A 228 -12.75 -3.06 -17.46
N PRO A 229 -14.02 -3.51 -17.33
CA PRO A 229 -15.16 -2.97 -18.09
C PRO A 229 -15.48 -1.51 -17.78
#